data_AF-K7FXR5-F1
#
_entry.id   AF-K7FXR5-F1
#
_cell.length_a   1.000
_cell.length_b   1.000
_cell.length_c   1.000
_cell.angle_alpha   90.00
_cell.angle_beta   90.00
_cell.angle_gamma   90.00
#
_symmetry.space_group_name_H-M   'P 1'
#
loop_
_entity.id
_entity.type
_entity.pdbx_description
1 polymer ?
#
loop_
_entity_poly.entity_id
_entity_poly.type
_entity_poly.pdbx_seq_one_letter_code
_entity_poly.pdbx_strand_id
1 'polypeptide(L)' 'MCCAVSLWIRSLRMCTPMGDLGEECHPLSHKIPFFGRRMHHTCPCLPTLACLRISPSRFKCLPEFRNEDVYF' A
#
# COMPACT_ATOMS: atom_id res chain seq x y z
N MET A 1 8.06 -4.52 5.69
CA MET A 1 8.93 -4.25 4.53
C MET A 1 8.35 -4.90 3.29
N CYS A 2 8.51 -4.29 2.12
CA CYS A 2 8.10 -4.84 0.83
C CYS A 2 9.24 -4.73 -0.19
N CYS A 3 9.21 -5.55 -1.25
CA CYS A 3 10.15 -5.42 -2.37
C CYS A 3 9.52 -4.55 -3.46
N ALA A 4 9.88 -3.27 -3.51
CA ALA A 4 9.44 -2.33 -4.53
C ALA A 4 10.53 -2.13 -5.60
N VAL A 5 10.09 -1.72 -6.79
CA VAL A 5 10.99 -1.34 -7.89
C VAL A 5 11.59 0.03 -7.60
N SER A 6 12.87 0.21 -7.89
CA SER A 6 13.53 1.52 -7.68
C SER A 6 12.97 2.59 -8.62
N LEU A 7 12.95 3.84 -8.16
CA LEU A 7 12.49 4.99 -8.96
C LEU A 7 13.39 5.25 -10.18
N TRP A 8 14.68 4.90 -10.07
CA TRP A 8 15.72 5.27 -11.04
C TRP A 8 16.08 4.13 -12.00
N ILE A 9 16.02 2.87 -11.55
CA ILE A 9 16.44 1.69 -12.29
C ILE A 9 15.35 0.61 -12.19
N ARG A 10 14.60 0.39 -13.27
CA ARG A 10 13.47 -0.57 -13.30
C ARG A 10 13.86 -2.02 -12.97
N SER A 11 15.12 -2.39 -13.22
CA SER A 11 15.64 -3.74 -12.95
C SER A 11 16.07 -3.93 -11.49
N LEU A 12 16.19 -2.85 -10.71
CA LEU A 12 16.62 -2.92 -9.31
C LEU A 12 15.39 -2.99 -8.39
N ARG A 13 15.44 -3.92 -7.44
CA ARG A 13 14.46 -4.04 -6.36
C ARG A 13 15.16 -3.78 -5.04
N MET A 14 14.50 -3.01 -4.18
CA MET A 14 14.99 -2.72 -2.84
C MET A 14 13.90 -2.97 -1.81
N CYS A 15 14.34 -3.36 -0.61
CA CYS A 15 13.47 -3.40 0.55
C CYS A 15 13.06 -1.98 0.88
N THR A 16 11.76 -1.73 0.82
CA THR A 16 11.14 -0.45 1.14
C THR A 16 10.18 -0.66 2.32
N PRO A 17 10.06 0.32 3.23
CA PRO A 17 9.11 0.22 4.34
C PRO A 17 7.67 0.16 3.81
N MET A 18 6.76 -0.37 4.63
CA MET A 18 5.33 -0.30 4.31
C MET A 18 4.83 1.14 4.48
N GLY A 19 3.76 1.48 3.78
CA GLY A 19 3.16 2.82 3.85
C GLY A 19 2.57 3.13 5.22
N ASP A 20 2.95 4.27 5.80
CA ASP A 20 2.43 4.79 7.06
C ASP A 20 1.23 5.73 6.85
N LEU A 21 0.60 6.20 7.92
CA LEU A 21 -0.60 7.03 7.88
C LEU A 21 -0.41 8.28 7.00
N GLY A 22 -1.25 8.41 5.98
CA GLY A 22 -1.23 9.54 5.05
C GLY A 22 -0.23 9.40 3.89
N GLU A 23 0.56 8.32 3.83
CA GLU A 23 1.46 8.06 2.71
C GLU A 23 0.70 7.58 1.46
N GLU A 24 1.27 7.85 0.28
CA GLU A 24 0.67 7.43 -0.99
C GLU A 24 0.76 5.90 -1.16
N CYS A 25 -0.35 5.32 -1.56
CA CYS A 25 -0.47 3.89 -1.79
C CYS A 25 -1.10 3.63 -3.16
N HIS A 26 -1.10 2.38 -3.60
CA HIS A 26 -1.78 1.99 -4.83
C HIS A 26 -2.82 0.90 -4.51
N PRO A 27 -4.05 0.96 -5.05
CA PRO A 27 -5.12 0.04 -4.69
C PRO A 27 -4.78 -1.42 -5.00
N LEU A 28 -3.97 -1.66 -6.04
CA LEU A 28 -3.49 -3.00 -6.39
C LEU A 28 -2.32 -3.49 -5.51
N SER A 29 -1.77 -2.64 -4.63
CA SER A 29 -0.73 -3.05 -3.69
C SER A 29 -1.27 -3.92 -2.54
N HIS A 30 -2.58 -3.92 -2.28
CA HIS A 30 -3.21 -4.61 -1.15
C HIS A 30 -3.48 -6.11 -1.38
N LYS A 31 -3.59 -6.61 -2.62
CA LYS A 31 -3.94 -8.03 -2.85
C LYS A 31 -2.81 -8.96 -2.39
N ILE A 32 -2.99 -9.63 -1.24
CA ILE A 32 -2.19 -10.78 -0.80
C ILE A 32 -3.11 -12.02 -0.83
N PRO A 33 -2.68 -13.16 -1.41
CA PRO A 33 -1.40 -13.41 -2.07
C PRO A 33 -1.31 -12.68 -3.43
N PHE A 34 -0.22 -11.92 -3.63
CA PHE A 34 0.06 -11.30 -4.92
C PHE A 34 0.89 -12.28 -5.77
N PHE A 35 0.25 -13.01 -6.67
CA PHE A 35 0.93 -13.98 -7.56
C PHE A 35 1.65 -13.31 -8.76
N GLY A 36 1.82 -11.99 -8.75
CA GLY A 36 2.48 -11.22 -9.82
C GLY A 36 3.82 -10.61 -9.42
N ARG A 37 4.47 -9.91 -10.36
CA ARG A 37 5.62 -9.04 -10.06
C ARG A 37 5.12 -7.64 -9.75
N ARG A 38 5.40 -7.13 -8.53
CA ARG A 38 5.09 -5.74 -8.18
C ARG A 38 5.95 -4.85 -9.08
N MET A 39 5.30 -4.14 -10.00
CA MET A 39 5.93 -3.17 -10.92
C MET A 39 5.79 -1.73 -10.41
N HIS A 40 5.08 -1.56 -9.29
CA HIS A 40 4.89 -0.26 -8.66
C HIS A 40 6.04 0.04 -7.71
N HIS A 41 6.42 1.31 -7.67
CA HIS A 41 7.37 1.89 -6.72
C HIS A 41 6.76 2.07 -5.32
N THR A 42 5.48 1.74 -5.13
CA THR A 42 4.77 1.89 -3.87
C THR A 42 4.62 0.55 -3.14
N CYS A 43 4.85 0.58 -1.83
CA CYS A 43 4.57 -0.54 -0.94
C CYS A 43 3.10 -0.57 -0.50
N PRO A 44 2.60 -1.74 -0.02
CA PRO A 44 1.36 -1.78 0.73
C PRO A 44 1.46 -0.95 2.01
N CYS A 45 0.31 -0.49 2.51
CA CYS A 45 0.20 0.15 3.82
C CYS A 45 0.54 -0.82 4.96
N LEU A 46 0.78 -0.28 6.15
CA LEU A 46 0.89 -1.07 7.38
C LEU A 46 -0.36 -1.94 7.60
N PRO A 47 -0.28 -3.07 8.32
CA PRO A 47 -1.42 -3.97 8.54
C PRO A 47 -2.63 -3.34 9.23
N THR A 48 -2.46 -2.21 9.90
CA THR A 48 -3.50 -1.43 10.58
C THR A 48 -4.13 -0.36 9.70
N LEU A 49 -3.67 -0.22 8.45
CA LEU A 49 -4.07 0.85 7.53
C LEU A 49 -4.56 0.25 6.20
N ALA A 50 -5.62 0.82 5.64
CA ALA A 50 -6.12 0.51 4.31
C ALA A 50 -5.72 1.57 3.29
N CYS A 51 -5.53 1.13 2.05
CA CYS A 51 -5.28 2.03 0.93
C CYS A 51 -6.60 2.60 0.39
N LEU A 52 -6.96 3.82 0.80
CA LEU A 52 -8.23 4.45 0.47
C LEU A 52 -8.09 5.52 -0.61
N ARG A 53 -9.09 5.64 -1.47
CA ARG A 53 -9.16 6.66 -2.52
C ARG A 53 -9.55 7.99 -1.91
N ILE A 54 -8.72 9.02 -2.11
CA ILE A 54 -8.99 10.39 -1.63
C ILE A 54 -9.37 11.31 -2.79
N SER A 55 -8.87 11.03 -3.99
CA SER A 55 -9.20 11.76 -5.20
C SER A 55 -9.23 10.82 -6.40
N PRO A 56 -9.72 11.24 -7.58
CA PRO A 56 -9.92 10.34 -8.71
C PRO A 56 -8.68 9.55 -9.17
N SER A 57 -7.47 9.95 -8.78
CA SER A 57 -6.21 9.27 -9.07
C SER A 57 -5.26 9.12 -7.88
N ARG A 58 -5.63 9.60 -6.67
CA ARG A 58 -4.74 9.56 -5.49
C ARG A 58 -5.34 8.68 -4.40
N PHE A 59 -4.51 7.78 -3.90
CA PHE A 59 -4.85 6.88 -2.80
C PHE A 59 -3.82 7.08 -1.70
N LYS A 60 -4.27 7.02 -0.44
CA LYS A 60 -3.36 7.07 0.72
C LYS A 60 -3.71 6.01 1.74
N CYS A 61 -2.72 5.67 2.55
CA CYS A 61 -2.89 4.82 3.71
C CYS A 61 -3.68 5.57 4.79
N LEU A 62 -4.86 5.08 5.10
CA LEU A 62 -5.76 5.63 6.11
C LEU A 62 -6.21 4.50 7.04
N PRO A 63 -6.67 4.80 8.27
CA PRO A 63 -7.20 3.77 9.14
C PRO A 63 -8.39 3.11 8.45
N GLU A 64 -8.37 1.79 8.36
CA GLU A 64 -9.56 1.06 7.96
C GLU A 64 -10.52 1.14 9.14
N PHE A 65 -11.60 1.93 9.02
CA PHE A 65 -12.73 1.83 9.93
C PHE A 65 -13.40 0.48 9.68
N ARG A 66 -12.79 -0.59 10.22
CA ARG A 66 -13.41 -1.90 10.30
C ARG A 66 -14.49 -1.75 11.36
N ASN A 67 -15.75 -1.95 10.99
CA ASN A 67 -16.92 -2.00 11.88
C ASN A 67 -16.84 -3.19 12.87
N GLU A 68 -15.72 -3.41 13.54
CA GLU A 68 -15.59 -4.33 14.67
C GLU A 68 -15.54 -3.58 16.02
N ASP A 69 -15.49 -2.24 16.00
CA ASP A 69 -15.63 -1.40 17.21
C ASP A 69 -17.08 -0.97 17.49
N VAL A 70 -18.07 -1.47 16.72
CA VAL A 70 -19.51 -1.23 16.94
C VAL A 70 -20.19 -2.56 17.27
N TYR A 71 -19.78 -3.18 18.38
CA TYR A 71 -20.61 -4.12 19.12
C TYR A 71 -20.97 -3.44 20.44
N PHE A 72 -22.10 -2.72 20.44
CA PHE A 72 -22.86 -2.38 21.63
C PHE A 72 -23.69 -3.58 22.08
#